data_AF-A0A7L4GNI2-F1
#
_entry.id   AF-A0A7L4GNI2-F1
#
_cell.length_a   1.000
_cell.length_b   1.000
_cell.length_c   1.000
_cell.angle_alpha   90.00
_cell.angle_beta   90.00
_cell.angle_gamma   90.00
#
_symmetry.space_group_name_H-M   'P 1'
#
loop_
_entity.id
_entity.type
_entity.pdbx_description
1 polymer ?
#
loop_
_entity_poly.entity_id
_entity_poly.type
_entity_poly.pdbx_seq_one_letter_code
_entity_poly.pdbx_strand_id
1 'polypeptide(L)'
;VTLDPDTAHPDLVLSEDRKSVRRAEGRRDLPDNPRRFDYWPFVLGCQGFASGRHCWEVEVGDGGDWAVGVARESIRRKGHLSLCPQGGIWGVEKWGGQVRALTTRKVTPLPLRWVPRRVSVHLDYAAGTVAFFDAEEGGLLFIFPRVSFAGERVRP
;
A
#
# COMPACT_ATOMS: atom_id res chain seq x y z
N VAL A 1 -11.40 -4.32 -3.71
CA VAL A 1 -10.65 -4.60 -2.47
C VAL A 1 -11.48 -4.22 -1.25
N THR A 2 -11.38 -4.96 -0.14
CA THR A 2 -11.91 -4.60 1.19
C THR A 2 -10.79 -4.76 2.21
N LEU A 3 -10.75 -3.93 3.25
CA LEU A 3 -9.68 -3.92 4.25
C LEU A 3 -9.88 -4.97 5.33
N ASP A 4 -8.78 -5.58 5.79
CA ASP A 4 -8.76 -6.66 6.77
C ASP A 4 -8.51 -6.13 8.21
N PRO A 5 -9.52 -6.11 9.09
CA PRO A 5 -9.41 -5.59 10.45
C PRO A 5 -8.39 -6.33 11.33
N ASP A 6 -8.11 -7.60 11.02
CA ASP A 6 -7.15 -8.40 11.79
C ASP A 6 -5.71 -7.95 11.54
N THR A 7 -5.46 -7.32 10.39
CA THR A 7 -4.15 -6.79 10.02
C THR A 7 -3.96 -5.33 10.42
N ALA A 8 -5.05 -4.58 10.59
CA ALA A 8 -5.02 -3.14 10.78
C ALA A 8 -4.28 -2.72 12.05
N HIS A 9 -3.34 -1.80 11.89
CA HIS A 9 -2.65 -1.16 13.00
C HIS A 9 -3.63 -0.46 13.96
N PRO A 10 -3.39 -0.44 15.29
CA PRO A 10 -4.31 0.18 16.25
C PRO A 10 -4.56 1.68 16.08
N ASP A 11 -3.67 2.40 15.39
CA ASP A 11 -3.86 3.80 15.01
C ASP A 11 -4.81 3.99 13.81
N LEU A 12 -5.33 2.91 13.22
CA LEU A 12 -6.22 2.98 12.06
C LEU A 12 -7.67 2.70 12.45
N VAL A 13 -8.57 3.45 11.82
CA VAL A 13 -10.02 3.23 11.89
C VAL A 13 -10.51 2.87 10.50
N LEU A 14 -11.15 1.71 10.39
CA LEU A 14 -11.80 1.25 9.17
C LEU A 14 -13.26 1.68 9.20
N SER A 15 -13.82 2.02 8.03
CA SER A 15 -15.26 2.17 7.85
C SER A 15 -15.99 0.83 8.01
N GLU A 16 -17.30 0.88 8.26
CA GLU A 16 -18.14 -0.31 8.42
C GLU A 16 -18.14 -1.22 7.18
N ASP A 17 -18.16 -0.61 5.98
CA ASP A 17 -18.07 -1.32 4.70
C ASP A 17 -16.65 -1.84 4.37
N ARG A 18 -15.66 -1.51 5.22
CA ARG A 18 -14.24 -1.84 5.06
C ARG A 18 -13.64 -1.35 3.74
N LYS A 19 -14.12 -0.22 3.22
CA LYS A 19 -13.58 0.43 2.00
C LYS A 19 -12.73 1.65 2.28
N SER A 20 -12.83 2.21 3.47
CA SER A 20 -12.10 3.42 3.87
C SER A 20 -11.27 3.15 5.11
N VAL A 21 -10.15 3.86 5.20
CA VAL A 21 -9.29 3.89 6.37
C VAL A 21 -8.85 5.32 6.64
N ARG A 22 -8.78 5.67 7.91
CA ARG A 22 -8.21 6.93 8.38
C ARG A 22 -7.37 6.68 9.63
N ARG A 23 -6.46 7.60 9.91
CA ARG A 23 -5.75 7.60 11.19
C ARG A 23 -6.71 8.05 12.30
N ALA A 24 -6.66 7.37 13.43
CA ALA A 24 -7.30 7.79 14.66
C ALA A 24 -6.52 8.95 15.31
N GLU A 25 -7.20 9.72 16.16
CA GLU A 25 -6.55 10.77 16.98
C GLU A 25 -5.63 10.16 18.06
N GLY A 26 -5.83 8.90 18.40
CA GLY A 26 -5.02 8.16 19.35
C GLY A 26 -5.03 6.67 19.09
N ARG A 27 -4.09 5.96 19.73
CA ARG A 27 -3.98 4.50 19.63
C ARG A 27 -5.21 3.86 20.26
N ARG A 28 -5.88 2.97 19.52
CA ARG A 28 -7.02 2.21 20.05
C ARG A 28 -6.54 1.04 20.88
N ASP A 29 -7.33 0.70 21.90
CA ASP A 29 -7.15 -0.53 22.65
C ASP A 29 -7.76 -1.70 21.86
N LEU A 30 -6.93 -2.31 21.00
CA LEU A 30 -7.29 -3.48 20.21
C LEU A 30 -6.42 -4.66 20.65
N PRO A 31 -6.99 -5.87 20.72
CA PRO A 31 -6.23 -7.06 21.05
C PRO A 31 -5.14 -7.27 20.00
N ASP A 32 -3.92 -7.49 20.48
CA ASP A 32 -2.83 -7.87 19.61
C ASP A 32 -3.04 -9.29 19.09
N ASN A 33 -2.73 -9.49 17.81
CA ASN A 33 -2.74 -10.80 17.19
C ASN A 33 -1.58 -10.90 16.18
N PRO A 34 -1.12 -12.10 15.81
CA PRO A 34 0.06 -12.26 14.95
C PRO A 34 -0.04 -11.58 13.57
N ARG A 35 -1.25 -11.37 13.05
CA ARG A 35 -1.49 -10.76 11.73
C ARG A 35 -1.50 -9.23 11.79
N ARG A 36 -1.67 -8.63 12.98
CA ARG A 36 -1.78 -7.18 13.18
C ARG A 36 -0.44 -6.48 13.04
N PHE A 37 -0.40 -5.37 12.30
CA PHE A 37 0.75 -4.47 12.34
C PHE A 37 0.81 -3.70 13.66
N ASP A 38 1.99 -3.59 14.26
CA ASP A 38 2.19 -2.93 15.57
C ASP A 38 3.12 -1.70 15.53
N TYR A 39 3.79 -1.48 14.41
CA TYR A 39 4.79 -0.42 14.24
C TYR A 39 4.38 0.56 13.14
N TRP A 40 4.20 0.08 11.92
CA TRP A 40 3.75 0.91 10.79
C TRP A 40 2.22 0.96 10.77
N PRO A 41 1.61 2.14 10.47
CA PRO A 41 0.16 2.31 10.39
C PRO A 41 -0.38 1.71 9.08
N PHE A 42 -0.25 0.38 8.95
CA PHE A 42 -0.65 -0.40 7.78
C PHE A 42 -1.92 -1.19 8.03
N VAL A 43 -2.60 -1.52 6.94
CA VAL A 43 -3.70 -2.47 6.85
C VAL A 43 -3.61 -3.13 5.48
N LEU A 44 -3.93 -4.42 5.38
CA LEU A 44 -3.99 -5.12 4.09
C LEU A 44 -5.42 -5.27 3.60
N GLY A 45 -5.58 -5.44 2.29
CA GLY A 45 -6.81 -5.93 1.69
C GLY A 45 -7.06 -7.40 2.02
N CYS A 46 -8.32 -7.82 2.23
CA CYS A 46 -8.71 -9.22 2.49
C CYS A 46 -8.35 -10.15 1.32
N GLN A 47 -8.49 -9.66 0.09
CA GLN A 47 -8.15 -10.43 -1.10
C GLN A 47 -6.63 -10.42 -1.29
N GLY A 48 -6.07 -11.59 -1.61
CA GLY A 48 -4.72 -11.66 -2.13
C GLY A 48 -4.67 -12.42 -3.45
N PHE A 49 -3.65 -12.09 -4.25
CA PHE A 49 -3.50 -12.51 -5.63
C PHE A 49 -2.22 -13.31 -5.80
N ALA A 50 -2.31 -14.47 -6.45
CA ALA A 50 -1.17 -15.34 -6.77
C ALA A 50 -1.04 -15.60 -8.28
N SER A 51 -1.84 -14.91 -9.10
CA SER A 51 -1.87 -15.05 -10.56
C SER A 51 -2.71 -13.93 -11.19
N GLY A 52 -2.57 -13.74 -12.50
CA GLY A 52 -3.45 -12.86 -13.29
C GLY A 52 -3.11 -11.37 -13.20
N ARG A 53 -4.02 -10.55 -13.74
CA ARG A 53 -3.95 -9.08 -13.74
C ARG A 53 -5.08 -8.53 -12.89
N HIS A 54 -4.76 -7.58 -12.02
CA HIS A 54 -5.70 -6.98 -11.08
C HIS A 54 -5.48 -5.48 -11.03
N CYS A 55 -6.56 -4.72 -10.88
CA CYS A 55 -6.48 -3.30 -10.59
C CYS A 55 -7.48 -2.89 -9.52
N TRP A 56 -7.12 -1.85 -8.78
CA TRP A 56 -8.02 -1.15 -7.88
C TRP A 56 -7.58 0.31 -7.77
N GLU A 57 -8.55 1.16 -7.49
CA GLU A 57 -8.33 2.58 -7.27
C GLU A 57 -8.48 2.91 -5.79
N VAL A 58 -7.68 3.86 -5.33
CA VAL A 58 -7.73 4.40 -3.98
C VAL A 58 -7.89 5.90 -4.07
N GLU A 59 -8.97 6.42 -3.51
CA GLU A 59 -9.12 7.85 -3.28
C GLU A 59 -8.26 8.25 -2.08
N VAL A 60 -7.25 9.07 -2.34
CA VAL A 60 -6.27 9.54 -1.34
C VAL A 60 -6.54 10.99 -0.90
N GLY A 61 -7.37 11.71 -1.66
CA GLY A 61 -7.82 13.07 -1.34
C GLY A 61 -6.68 14.10 -1.29
N ASP A 62 -7.00 15.27 -0.72
CA ASP A 62 -6.09 16.43 -0.67
C ASP A 62 -5.22 16.48 0.60
N GLY A 63 -5.60 15.75 1.64
CA GLY A 63 -5.09 15.93 3.00
C GLY A 63 -4.16 14.82 3.47
N GLY A 64 -3.21 15.18 4.33
CA GLY A 64 -2.41 14.23 5.11
C GLY A 64 -1.40 13.42 4.30
N ASP A 65 -0.69 12.53 5.00
CA ASP A 65 0.22 11.56 4.42
C ASP A 65 -0.51 10.24 4.18
N TRP A 66 -0.16 9.55 3.10
CA TRP A 66 -0.79 8.30 2.70
C TRP A 66 0.21 7.40 1.98
N ALA A 67 -0.05 6.09 1.98
CA ALA A 67 0.70 5.11 1.20
C ALA A 67 -0.26 4.07 0.62
N VAL A 68 -0.01 3.68 -0.63
CA VAL A 68 -0.79 2.65 -1.34
C VAL A 68 0.16 1.74 -2.11
N GLY A 69 -0.19 0.46 -2.24
CA GLY A 69 0.69 -0.49 -2.91
C GLY A 69 0.22 -1.92 -2.83
N VAL A 70 1.19 -2.82 -2.94
CA VAL A 70 1.04 -4.24 -2.67
C VAL A 70 2.13 -4.71 -1.72
N ALA A 71 1.78 -5.65 -0.86
CA ALA A 71 2.68 -6.34 0.04
C ALA A 71 2.61 -7.85 -0.18
N ARG A 72 3.71 -8.56 0.05
CA ARG A 72 3.69 -10.02 0.21
C ARG A 72 2.78 -10.41 1.37
N GLU A 73 2.08 -11.54 1.26
CA GLU A 73 1.24 -12.05 2.34
C GLU A 73 2.04 -12.36 3.62
N SER A 74 3.28 -12.80 3.46
CA SER A 74 4.29 -13.12 4.47
C SER A 74 4.98 -11.90 5.08
N ILE A 75 4.61 -10.68 4.67
CA ILE A 75 5.24 -9.46 5.17
C ILE A 75 5.29 -9.46 6.71
N ARG A 76 6.44 -9.04 7.24
CA ARG A 76 6.68 -8.93 8.68
C ARG A 76 5.60 -8.04 9.31
N ARG A 77 4.89 -8.57 10.31
CA ARG A 77 3.80 -7.86 11.00
C ARG A 77 4.26 -7.08 12.22
N LYS A 78 5.36 -7.50 12.84
CA LYS A 78 5.82 -6.98 14.13
C LYS A 78 7.12 -6.21 14.02
N GLY A 79 7.19 -5.05 14.67
CA GLY A 79 8.33 -4.16 14.70
C GLY A 79 8.64 -3.49 13.37
N HIS A 80 9.80 -2.84 13.32
CA HIS A 80 10.25 -2.10 12.15
C HIS A 80 10.60 -3.05 10.98
N LEU A 81 10.17 -2.68 9.78
CA LEU A 81 10.53 -3.30 8.51
C LEU A 81 10.90 -2.25 7.46
N SER A 82 11.70 -2.63 6.47
CA SER A 82 12.12 -1.76 5.38
C SER A 82 11.01 -1.55 4.35
N LEU A 83 10.65 -0.29 4.09
CA LEU A 83 9.62 0.09 3.12
C LEU A 83 10.18 0.07 1.68
N CYS A 84 10.40 -1.14 1.16
CA CYS A 84 10.96 -1.37 -0.17
C CYS A 84 10.70 -2.81 -0.67
N PRO A 85 11.06 -3.13 -1.94
CA PRO A 85 10.85 -4.47 -2.49
C PRO A 85 11.52 -5.61 -1.70
N GLN A 86 12.68 -5.36 -1.08
CA GLN A 86 13.36 -6.36 -0.23
C GLN A 86 12.58 -6.65 1.05
N GLY A 87 11.83 -5.67 1.55
CA GLY A 87 10.88 -5.86 2.64
C GLY A 87 9.55 -6.47 2.19
N GLY A 88 9.40 -6.78 0.90
CA GLY A 88 8.18 -7.33 0.33
C GLY A 88 7.08 -6.30 0.07
N ILE A 89 7.44 -5.01 -0.08
CA ILE A 89 6.51 -3.92 -0.38
C ILE A 89 6.84 -3.30 -1.74
N TRP A 90 5.80 -3.06 -2.53
CA TRP A 90 5.86 -2.21 -3.73
C TRP A 90 4.76 -1.17 -3.62
N GLY A 91 5.14 0.08 -3.43
CA GLY A 91 4.17 1.14 -3.13
C GLY A 91 4.67 2.53 -3.49
N VAL A 92 3.72 3.45 -3.51
CA VAL A 92 3.94 4.89 -3.57
C VAL A 92 3.33 5.52 -2.34
N GLU A 93 3.97 6.57 -1.83
CA GLU A 93 3.48 7.31 -0.68
C GLU A 93 3.58 8.81 -0.92
N LYS A 94 2.68 9.56 -0.27
CA LYS A 94 2.84 10.98 0.00
C LYS A 94 3.31 11.13 1.43
N TRP A 95 4.47 11.74 1.61
CA TRP A 95 5.05 12.02 2.91
C TRP A 95 5.63 13.44 2.93
N GLY A 96 5.20 14.28 3.88
CA GLY A 96 5.71 15.65 4.00
C GLY A 96 5.46 16.49 2.75
N GLY A 97 4.32 16.25 2.08
CA GLY A 97 3.93 16.97 0.87
C GLY A 97 4.59 16.49 -0.43
N GLN A 98 5.48 15.49 -0.37
CA GLN A 98 6.14 14.93 -1.55
C GLN A 98 5.66 13.51 -1.82
N VAL A 99 5.37 13.22 -3.10
CA VAL A 99 5.07 11.86 -3.54
C VAL A 99 6.36 11.15 -3.92
N ARG A 100 6.54 9.92 -3.44
CA ARG A 100 7.74 9.11 -3.67
C ARG A 100 7.40 7.63 -3.81
N ALA A 101 8.21 6.92 -4.60
CA ALA A 101 8.16 5.47 -4.70
C ALA A 101 9.06 4.82 -3.64
N LEU A 102 8.56 3.73 -3.04
CA LEU A 102 9.23 2.93 -2.02
C LEU A 102 10.29 2.00 -2.66
N THR A 103 11.36 2.56 -3.20
CA THR A 103 12.42 1.81 -3.90
C THR A 103 13.55 1.38 -2.95
N THR A 104 14.44 0.52 -3.44
CA THR A 104 15.57 -0.01 -2.64
C THR A 104 16.60 1.08 -2.35
N ARG A 105 17.25 1.02 -1.18
CA ARG A 105 18.33 1.91 -0.69
C ARG A 105 17.87 3.33 -0.36
N LYS A 106 17.15 3.99 -1.26
CA LYS A 106 16.61 5.33 -1.05
C LYS A 106 15.29 5.45 -1.80
N VAL A 107 14.27 5.96 -1.13
CA VAL A 107 13.00 6.35 -1.75
C VAL A 107 13.24 7.22 -2.98
N THR A 108 12.47 7.02 -4.04
CA THR A 108 12.59 7.78 -5.28
C THR A 108 11.51 8.86 -5.32
N PRO A 109 11.85 10.16 -5.19
CA PRO A 109 10.88 11.23 -5.36
C PRO A 109 10.29 11.21 -6.77
N LEU A 110 8.99 11.43 -6.88
CA LEU A 110 8.30 11.51 -8.17
C LEU A 110 8.17 12.99 -8.58
N PRO A 111 8.68 13.40 -9.75
CA PRO A 111 8.61 14.79 -10.21
C PRO A 111 7.21 15.10 -10.77
N LEU A 112 6.21 15.09 -9.88
CA LEU A 112 4.82 15.35 -10.23
C LEU A 112 4.53 16.85 -10.23
N ARG A 113 3.72 17.30 -11.19
CA ARG A 113 3.26 18.70 -11.26
C ARG A 113 2.20 19.01 -10.20
N TRP A 114 1.44 18.01 -9.78
CA TRP A 114 0.41 18.07 -8.74
C TRP A 114 0.42 16.78 -7.92
N VAL A 115 -0.27 16.78 -6.79
CA VAL A 115 -0.48 15.58 -5.97
C VAL A 115 -1.76 14.89 -6.48
N PRO A 116 -1.71 13.59 -6.82
CA PRO A 116 -2.90 12.88 -7.29
C PRO A 116 -3.92 12.72 -6.16
N ARG A 117 -5.20 12.88 -6.47
CA ARG A 117 -6.31 12.66 -5.52
C ARG A 117 -6.84 11.23 -5.55
N ARG A 118 -6.57 10.52 -6.65
CA ARG A 118 -6.91 9.11 -6.83
C ARG A 118 -5.76 8.39 -7.52
N VAL A 119 -5.35 7.26 -6.93
CA VAL A 119 -4.26 6.44 -7.44
C VAL A 119 -4.82 5.10 -7.86
N SER A 120 -4.57 4.71 -9.11
CA SER A 120 -4.84 3.34 -9.57
C SER A 120 -3.60 2.47 -9.38
N VAL A 121 -3.78 1.32 -8.76
CA VAL A 121 -2.73 0.30 -8.59
C VAL A 121 -3.02 -0.85 -9.54
N HIS A 122 -2.05 -1.18 -10.39
CA HIS A 122 -2.14 -2.23 -11.38
C HIS A 122 -1.10 -3.31 -11.09
N LEU A 123 -1.57 -4.50 -10.78
CA LEU A 123 -0.77 -5.71 -10.59
C LEU A 123 -0.87 -6.57 -11.83
N ASP A 124 0.26 -6.82 -12.51
CA ASP A 124 0.39 -7.94 -13.45
C ASP A 124 1.32 -8.98 -12.81
N TYR A 125 0.71 -10.02 -12.24
CA TYR A 125 1.46 -11.04 -11.51
C TYR A 125 2.37 -11.83 -12.45
N ALA A 126 1.87 -12.19 -13.64
CA ALA A 126 2.61 -13.00 -14.61
C ALA A 126 3.76 -12.21 -15.26
N ALA A 127 3.55 -10.93 -15.55
CA ALA A 127 4.61 -10.06 -16.07
C ALA A 127 5.54 -9.52 -14.97
N GLY A 128 5.29 -9.83 -13.68
CA GLY A 128 6.10 -9.34 -12.57
C GLY A 128 6.11 -7.81 -12.51
N THR A 129 4.94 -7.17 -12.56
CA THR A 129 4.86 -5.70 -12.63
C THR A 129 3.84 -5.17 -11.65
N VAL A 130 4.20 -4.08 -10.97
CA VAL A 130 3.29 -3.26 -10.16
C VAL A 130 3.41 -1.82 -10.65
N ALA A 131 2.34 -1.28 -11.21
CA ALA A 131 2.30 0.06 -11.77
C ALA A 131 1.27 0.94 -11.06
N PHE A 132 1.57 2.22 -10.97
CA PHE A 132 0.79 3.24 -10.29
C PHE A 132 0.47 4.36 -11.25
N PHE A 133 -0.80 4.72 -11.35
CA PHE A 133 -1.28 5.78 -12.24
C PHE A 133 -2.08 6.82 -11.46
N ASP A 134 -2.02 8.06 -11.92
CA ASP A 134 -3.01 9.06 -11.59
C ASP A 134 -4.31 8.64 -12.28
N ALA A 135 -5.33 8.30 -11.49
CA ALA A 135 -6.59 7.80 -12.02
C ALA A 135 -7.48 8.91 -12.59
N GLU A 136 -7.18 10.18 -12.30
CA GLU A 136 -7.93 11.33 -12.83
C GLU A 136 -7.32 11.82 -14.15
N GLU A 137 -6.00 12.01 -14.17
CA GLU A 137 -5.29 12.58 -15.32
C GLU A 137 -4.67 11.51 -16.24
N GLY A 138 -4.77 10.22 -15.87
CA GLY A 138 -4.31 9.08 -16.68
C GLY A 138 -2.80 8.93 -16.80
N GLY A 139 -2.00 9.70 -16.03
CA GLY A 139 -0.55 9.70 -16.09
C GLY A 139 0.10 8.57 -15.29
N LEU A 140 1.15 7.94 -15.82
CA LEU A 140 1.98 6.99 -15.06
C LEU A 140 2.73 7.74 -13.95
N LEU A 141 2.49 7.35 -12.69
CA LEU A 141 3.22 7.86 -11.54
C LEU A 141 4.54 7.10 -11.37
N PHE A 142 4.46 5.77 -11.31
CA PHE A 142 5.63 4.92 -11.12
C PHE A 142 5.36 3.48 -11.53
N ILE A 143 6.41 2.74 -11.89
CA ILE A 143 6.34 1.32 -12.20
C ILE A 143 7.50 0.58 -11.54
N PHE A 144 7.19 -0.52 -10.86
CA PHE A 144 8.16 -1.52 -10.44
C PHE A 144 8.18 -2.64 -11.48
N PRO A 145 9.19 -2.69 -12.36
CA PRO A 145 9.34 -3.78 -13.31
C PRO A 145 10.08 -4.97 -12.68
N ARG A 146 9.92 -6.16 -13.28
CA ARG A 146 10.67 -7.38 -12.91
C ARG A 146 10.54 -7.75 -11.43
N VAL A 147 9.36 -7.54 -10.88
CA VAL A 147 9.00 -7.96 -9.53
C VAL A 147 8.98 -9.48 -9.46
N SER A 148 9.77 -10.04 -8.54
CA SER A 148 9.67 -11.45 -8.18
C SER A 148 8.76 -11.60 -6.97
N PHE A 149 7.58 -12.18 -7.19
CA PHE A 149 6.66 -12.54 -6.11
C PHE A 149 7.01 -13.89 -5.45
N ALA A 150 8.03 -14.60 -5.96
CA ALA A 150 8.49 -15.89 -5.43
C ALA A 150 7.39 -16.97 -5.29
N GLY A 151 6.35 -16.92 -6.15
CA GLY A 151 5.20 -17.82 -6.07
C GLY A 151 4.25 -17.51 -4.91
N GLU A 152 4.50 -16.43 -4.17
CA GLU A 152 3.72 -16.03 -3.01
C GLU A 152 2.53 -15.17 -3.42
N ARG A 153 1.45 -15.27 -2.65
CA ARG A 153 0.32 -14.34 -2.76
C ARG A 153 0.76 -12.94 -2.34
N VAL A 154 0.28 -11.93 -3.07
CA VAL A 154 0.38 -10.53 -2.67
C VAL A 154 -0.98 -9.96 -2.33
N ARG A 155 -1.02 -8.98 -1.44
CA ARG A 155 -2.23 -8.31 -0.97
C ARG A 155 -2.09 -6.80 -1.21
N PRO A 156 -3.17 -6.10 -1.58
CA PRO A 156 -3.23 -4.65 -1.48
C PRO A 156 -2.87 -4.16 -0.07
#